data_AF-A0A528KC57-F1
#
_entry.id   AF-A0A528KC57-F1
#
_cell.length_a   1.000
_cell.length_b   1.000
_cell.length_c   1.000
_cell.angle_alpha   90.00
_cell.angle_beta   90.00
_cell.angle_gamma   90.00
#
_symmetry.space_group_name_H-M   'P 1'
#
loop_
_entity.id
_entity.type
_entity.pdbx_description
1 polymer ?
#
loop_
_entity_poly.entity_id
_entity_poly.type
_entity_poly.pdbx_seq_one_letter_code
_entity_poly.pdbx_strand_id
1 'polypeptide(L)'
;MRRIARISLAIILSLAVAILTAWAGLAMWYRLPVAELGRALAGVLFSLFGLATIIALFSRFRIRALVLFAAALAVVLVWWSTIRPFDHADWAPDVARQVTGTRDGNLLTLTDVRDFEWRSATNFTERWTTRTYDLSNLQTVDLFMSYWSGTKIAHVIISFGFAGGDYLAWSIEVRRQGGGKFSPMADLFKSNPLVII
;
A
#
# COMPACT_ATOMS: atom_id res chain seq x y z
N MET A 1 31.07 17.16 -27.45
CA MET A 1 30.92 16.24 -26.29
C MET A 1 30.39 16.91 -25.02
N ARG A 2 31.05 17.93 -24.44
CA ARG A 2 30.61 18.57 -23.17
C ARG A 2 29.21 19.20 -23.18
N ARG A 3 28.76 19.79 -24.30
CA ARG A 3 27.40 20.36 -24.44
C ARG A 3 26.32 19.27 -24.49
N ILE A 4 26.56 18.20 -25.26
CA ILE A 4 25.64 17.05 -25.38
C ILE A 4 25.44 16.40 -24.01
N ALA A 5 26.52 16.10 -23.29
CA ALA A 5 26.44 15.51 -21.96
C ALA A 5 25.66 16.39 -20.96
N ARG A 6 25.80 17.72 -21.03
CA ARG A 6 25.04 18.65 -20.18
C ARG A 6 23.55 18.66 -20.49
N ILE A 7 23.18 18.61 -21.77
CA ILE A 7 21.78 18.58 -22.20
C ILE A 7 21.15 17.24 -21.82
N SER A 8 21.84 16.12 -22.08
CA SER A 8 21.38 14.79 -21.66
C SER A 8 21.15 14.71 -20.15
N LEU A 9 22.08 15.25 -19.34
CA LEU A 9 21.89 15.31 -17.89
C LEU A 9 20.68 16.16 -17.49
N ALA A 10 20.50 17.34 -18.11
CA ALA A 10 19.34 18.20 -17.83
C ALA A 10 18.01 17.50 -18.17
N ILE A 11 17.96 16.72 -19.25
CA ILE A 11 16.78 15.93 -19.63
C ILE A 11 16.50 14.84 -18.59
N ILE A 12 17.52 14.08 -18.18
CA ILE A 12 17.39 13.04 -17.16
C ILE A 12 16.89 13.64 -15.84
N LEU A 13 17.46 14.77 -15.41
CA LEU A 13 17.03 15.48 -14.22
C LEU A 13 15.60 16.03 -14.35
N SER A 14 15.21 16.51 -15.54
CA SER A 14 13.84 16.97 -15.79
C SER A 14 12.83 15.83 -15.65
N LEU A 15 13.16 14.64 -16.18
CA LEU A 15 12.32 13.46 -16.03
C LEU A 15 12.21 13.02 -14.57
N ALA A 16 13.33 13.01 -13.84
CA ALA A 16 13.34 12.71 -12.41
C ALA A 16 12.48 13.69 -11.61
N VAL A 17 12.62 15.00 -11.86
CA VAL A 17 11.77 16.03 -11.23
C VAL A 17 10.30 15.80 -11.58
N ALA A 18 9.96 15.53 -12.84
CA ALA A 18 8.58 15.29 -13.25
C ALA A 18 7.96 14.07 -12.54
N ILE A 19 8.69 12.95 -12.45
CA ILE A 19 8.24 11.74 -11.75
C ILE A 19 8.03 12.01 -10.26
N LEU A 20 8.99 12.68 -9.61
CA LEU A 20 8.92 13.00 -8.18
C LEU A 20 7.81 14.02 -7.88
N THR A 21 7.58 14.97 -8.78
CA THR A 21 6.45 15.91 -8.71
C THR A 21 5.12 15.21 -8.84
N ALA A 22 4.96 14.30 -9.81
CA ALA A 22 3.74 13.52 -9.96
C ALA A 22 3.49 12.64 -8.72
N TRP A 23 4.52 11.98 -8.21
CA TRP A 23 4.44 11.18 -6.99
C TRP A 23 4.03 12.02 -5.78
N ALA A 24 4.66 13.17 -5.56
CA ALA A 24 4.34 14.07 -4.45
C ALA A 24 2.92 14.64 -4.55
N GLY A 25 2.46 14.97 -5.77
CA GLY A 25 1.08 15.41 -6.02
C GLY A 25 0.06 14.34 -5.66
N LEU A 26 0.30 13.08 -6.06
CA LEU A 26 -0.55 11.95 -5.71
C LEU A 26 -0.53 11.67 -4.19
N ALA A 27 0.64 11.76 -3.56
CA ALA A 27 0.76 11.63 -2.10
C ALA A 27 -0.11 12.66 -1.37
N MET A 28 -0.09 13.92 -1.81
CA MET A 28 -0.94 14.98 -1.24
C MET A 28 -2.42 14.72 -1.52
N TRP A 29 -2.78 14.34 -2.74
CA TRP A 29 -4.17 14.04 -3.12
C TRP A 29 -4.81 12.96 -2.23
N TYR A 30 -4.09 11.87 -2.00
CA TYR A 30 -4.62 10.73 -1.24
C TYR A 30 -4.53 10.90 0.27
N ARG A 31 -3.50 11.58 0.80
CA ARG A 31 -3.21 11.54 2.25
C ARG A 31 -3.10 12.89 2.96
N LEU A 32 -3.09 14.02 2.26
CA LEU A 32 -2.99 15.31 2.94
C LEU A 32 -4.23 15.50 3.85
N PRO A 33 -4.06 15.75 5.16
CA PRO A 33 -5.16 15.75 6.14
C PRO A 33 -5.94 17.06 6.12
N VAL A 34 -6.40 17.46 4.93
CA VAL A 34 -7.22 18.64 4.67
C VAL A 34 -8.39 18.27 3.76
N ALA A 35 -9.35 19.18 3.62
CA ALA A 35 -10.45 19.03 2.69
C ALA A 35 -9.95 18.84 1.24
N GLU A 36 -10.77 18.23 0.40
CA GLU A 36 -10.42 17.86 -0.99
C GLU A 36 -9.83 19.03 -1.80
N LEU A 37 -10.44 20.21 -1.70
CA LEU A 37 -9.92 21.43 -2.33
C LEU A 37 -8.50 21.77 -1.87
N GLY A 38 -8.21 21.63 -0.58
CA GLY A 38 -6.87 21.85 -0.03
C GLY A 38 -5.84 20.88 -0.59
N ARG A 39 -6.23 19.60 -0.79
CA ARG A 39 -5.36 18.59 -1.40
C ARG A 39 -5.08 18.90 -2.86
N ALA A 40 -6.12 19.27 -3.61
CA ALA A 40 -6.00 19.69 -5.01
C ALA A 40 -5.07 20.91 -5.14
N LEU A 41 -5.27 21.95 -4.33
CA LEU A 41 -4.43 23.14 -4.33
C LEU A 41 -2.97 22.81 -4.00
N ALA A 42 -2.71 22.00 -2.97
CA ALA A 42 -1.36 21.59 -2.63
C ALA A 42 -0.68 20.82 -3.79
N GLY A 43 -1.39 19.88 -4.40
CA GLY A 43 -0.90 19.13 -5.56
C GLY A 43 -0.61 20.03 -6.77
N VAL A 44 -1.49 20.99 -7.07
CA VAL A 44 -1.30 21.96 -8.16
C VAL A 44 -0.11 22.87 -7.89
N LEU A 45 0.03 23.40 -6.68
CA LEU A 45 1.16 24.26 -6.31
C LEU A 45 2.48 23.51 -6.40
N PHE A 46 2.55 22.27 -5.91
CA PHE A 46 3.75 21.44 -6.03
C PHE A 46 4.07 21.10 -7.50
N SER A 47 3.03 20.91 -8.32
CA SER A 47 3.17 20.68 -9.76
C SER A 47 3.73 21.89 -10.51
N LEU A 48 3.22 23.09 -10.21
CA LEU A 48 3.76 24.35 -10.75
C LEU A 48 5.20 24.58 -10.32
N PHE A 49 5.54 24.24 -9.08
CA PHE A 49 6.91 24.32 -8.57
C PHE A 49 7.85 23.32 -9.25
N GLY A 50 7.40 22.09 -9.50
CA GLY A 50 8.13 21.10 -10.30
C GLY A 50 8.38 21.58 -11.73
N LEU A 51 7.35 22.14 -12.38
CA LEU A 51 7.47 22.72 -13.73
C LEU A 51 8.47 23.90 -13.75
N ALA A 52 8.38 24.80 -12.79
CA ALA A 52 9.33 25.91 -12.65
C ALA A 52 10.77 25.40 -12.45
N THR A 53 10.95 24.32 -11.69
CA THR A 53 12.24 23.66 -11.48
C THR A 53 12.79 23.11 -12.80
N ILE A 54 11.96 22.41 -13.59
CA ILE A 54 12.33 21.87 -14.91
C ILE A 54 12.78 23.00 -15.84
N ILE A 55 12.01 24.09 -15.93
CA ILE A 55 12.38 25.26 -16.74
C ILE A 55 13.72 25.85 -16.26
N ALA A 56 13.91 25.97 -14.95
CA ALA A 56 15.13 26.52 -14.36
C ALA A 56 16.38 25.66 -14.57
N LEU A 57 16.25 24.35 -14.83
CA LEU A 57 17.38 23.45 -15.15
C LEU A 57 18.16 23.88 -16.40
N PHE A 58 17.48 24.53 -17.34
CA PHE A 58 18.08 25.06 -18.57
C PHE A 58 18.61 26.50 -18.42
N SER A 59 18.57 27.05 -17.20
CA SER A 59 19.04 28.40 -16.88
C SER A 59 20.29 28.40 -16.00
N ARG A 60 20.84 29.59 -15.74
CA ARG A 60 21.93 29.78 -14.76
C ARG A 60 21.54 29.42 -13.31
N PHE A 61 20.25 29.27 -13.01
CA PHE A 61 19.73 29.00 -11.67
C PHE A 61 19.55 27.52 -11.34
N ARG A 62 19.91 26.60 -12.24
CA ARG A 62 19.70 25.15 -12.12
C ARG A 62 20.05 24.55 -10.75
N ILE A 63 21.18 24.94 -10.14
CA ILE A 63 21.60 24.40 -8.84
C ILE A 63 20.67 24.90 -7.72
N ARG A 64 20.31 26.19 -7.73
CA ARG A 64 19.38 26.75 -6.74
C ARG A 64 18.00 26.11 -6.85
N ALA A 65 17.51 25.93 -8.08
CA ALA A 65 16.23 25.26 -8.34
C ALA A 65 16.23 23.82 -7.82
N LEU A 66 17.29 23.05 -8.10
CA LEU A 66 17.42 21.68 -7.58
C LEU A 66 17.51 21.61 -6.06
N VAL A 67 18.25 22.51 -5.42
CA VAL A 67 18.36 22.54 -3.94
C VAL A 67 17.00 22.86 -3.32
N LEU A 68 16.28 23.85 -3.85
CA LEU A 68 14.94 24.19 -3.36
C LEU A 68 13.94 23.04 -3.58
N PHE A 69 13.99 22.41 -4.76
CA PHE A 69 13.16 21.25 -5.07
C PHE A 69 13.45 20.08 -4.13
N ALA A 70 14.72 19.76 -3.92
CA ALA A 70 15.14 18.70 -3.01
C ALA A 70 14.72 18.98 -1.57
N ALA A 71 14.82 20.23 -1.11
CA ALA A 71 14.36 20.64 0.22
C ALA A 71 12.84 20.47 0.37
N ALA A 72 12.05 20.95 -0.61
CA ALA A 72 10.60 20.77 -0.58
C ALA A 72 10.18 19.29 -0.64
N LEU A 73 10.84 18.51 -1.50
CA LEU A 73 10.63 17.06 -1.58
C LEU A 73 10.99 16.37 -0.26
N ALA A 74 12.08 16.77 0.40
CA ALA A 74 12.47 16.22 1.70
C ALA A 74 11.38 16.48 2.75
N VAL A 75 10.76 17.66 2.76
CA VAL A 75 9.62 17.96 3.64
C VAL A 75 8.44 17.02 3.34
N VAL A 76 8.11 16.81 2.07
CA VAL A 76 7.05 15.87 1.66
C VAL A 76 7.38 14.44 2.09
N LEU A 77 8.62 14.00 1.93
CA LEU A 77 9.07 12.65 2.31
C LEU A 77 9.04 12.44 3.84
N VAL A 78 9.46 13.44 4.61
CA VAL A 78 9.37 13.41 6.08
C VAL A 78 7.91 13.28 6.49
N TRP A 79 7.03 14.16 6.01
CA TRP A 79 5.60 14.07 6.27
C TRP A 79 5.02 12.69 5.86
N TRP A 80 5.35 12.23 4.65
CA TRP A 80 4.92 10.93 4.12
C TRP A 80 5.31 9.76 5.03
N SER A 81 6.52 9.82 5.60
CA SER A 81 7.02 8.80 6.53
C SER A 81 6.26 8.77 7.85
N THR A 82 5.69 9.91 8.28
CA THR A 82 4.92 10.00 9.52
C THR A 82 3.48 9.49 9.43
N ILE A 83 2.99 9.21 8.21
CA ILE A 83 1.63 8.68 8.01
C ILE A 83 1.54 7.29 8.62
N ARG A 84 0.73 7.17 9.67
CA ARG A 84 0.42 5.92 10.36
C ARG A 84 -0.87 5.30 9.80
N PRO A 85 -1.00 3.96 9.86
CA PRO A 85 -2.28 3.31 9.64
C PRO A 85 -3.31 3.80 10.67
N PHE A 86 -4.61 3.67 10.35
CA PHE A 86 -5.66 4.01 11.30
C PHE A 86 -5.63 3.03 12.49
N ASP A 87 -5.60 3.56 13.71
CA ASP A 87 -5.65 2.73 14.92
C ASP A 87 -7.03 2.05 15.04
N HIS A 88 -8.10 2.81 14.79
CA HIS A 88 -9.48 2.35 14.81
C HIS A 88 -10.23 2.96 13.62
N ALA A 89 -11.00 2.14 12.93
CA ALA A 89 -11.95 2.58 11.91
C ALA A 89 -13.13 1.61 11.91
N ASP A 90 -14.25 2.03 11.34
CA ASP A 90 -15.34 1.13 10.98
C ASP A 90 -14.86 0.29 9.79
N TRP A 91 -14.20 -0.82 10.06
CA TRP A 91 -13.62 -1.69 9.04
C TRP A 91 -14.72 -2.50 8.35
N ALA A 92 -14.52 -2.84 7.08
CA ALA A 92 -15.43 -3.75 6.41
C ALA A 92 -15.45 -5.11 7.12
N PRO A 93 -16.62 -5.78 7.24
CA PRO A 93 -16.76 -6.93 8.15
C PRO A 93 -15.80 -8.09 7.85
N ASP A 94 -15.47 -8.31 6.59
CA ASP A 94 -14.55 -9.34 6.09
C ASP A 94 -13.07 -9.11 6.42
N VAL A 95 -12.72 -7.90 6.86
CA VAL A 95 -11.36 -7.48 7.25
C VAL A 95 -11.38 -6.71 8.59
N ALA A 96 -12.44 -6.92 9.38
CA ALA A 96 -12.65 -6.19 10.61
C ALA A 96 -11.65 -6.57 11.71
N ARG A 97 -11.18 -7.81 11.70
CA ARG A 97 -10.24 -8.35 12.68
C ARG A 97 -8.93 -8.76 12.02
N GLN A 98 -7.86 -8.60 12.78
CA GLN A 98 -6.51 -9.00 12.40
C GLN A 98 -6.22 -10.32 13.12
N VAL A 99 -5.90 -11.37 12.36
CA VAL A 99 -5.45 -12.62 12.97
C VAL A 99 -4.21 -12.36 13.81
N THR A 100 -4.19 -12.93 15.01
CA THR A 100 -3.04 -12.94 15.93
C THR A 100 -2.97 -14.29 16.61
N GLY A 101 -1.94 -14.55 17.39
CA GLY A 101 -1.83 -15.83 18.05
C GLY A 101 -0.64 -15.95 18.98
N THR A 102 -0.55 -17.12 19.59
CA THR A 102 0.53 -17.51 20.49
C THR A 102 1.09 -18.85 20.04
N ARG A 103 2.37 -19.07 20.32
CA ARG A 103 3.04 -20.33 20.08
C ARG A 103 3.62 -20.84 21.39
N ASP A 104 3.23 -22.05 21.77
CA ASP A 104 3.77 -22.77 22.92
C ASP A 104 4.36 -24.10 22.43
N GLY A 105 5.69 -24.18 22.38
CA GLY A 105 6.40 -25.29 21.75
C GLY A 105 6.01 -25.50 20.29
N ASN A 106 5.32 -26.62 20.02
CA ASN A 106 4.80 -26.97 18.69
C ASN A 106 3.30 -26.64 18.51
N LEU A 107 2.61 -26.17 19.55
CA LEU A 107 1.22 -25.76 19.42
C LEU A 107 1.15 -24.29 19.02
N LEU A 108 0.55 -24.02 17.86
CA LEU A 108 0.22 -22.69 17.36
C LEU A 108 -1.27 -22.44 17.59
N THR A 109 -1.60 -21.49 18.45
CA THR A 109 -2.99 -21.06 18.67
C THR A 109 -3.22 -19.70 18.03
N LEU A 110 -4.07 -19.65 17.02
CA LEU A 110 -4.48 -18.43 16.32
C LEU A 110 -5.87 -18.01 16.78
N THR A 111 -6.04 -16.71 17.04
CA THR A 111 -7.30 -16.06 17.36
C THR A 111 -7.71 -15.13 16.22
N ASP A 112 -9.01 -14.94 16.05
CA ASP A 112 -9.59 -14.16 14.95
C ASP A 112 -9.23 -14.73 13.56
N VAL A 113 -9.21 -16.06 13.44
CA VAL A 113 -9.12 -16.76 12.15
C VAL A 113 -10.45 -16.62 11.41
N ARG A 114 -10.38 -16.13 10.16
CA ARG A 114 -11.57 -15.88 9.33
C ARG A 114 -12.14 -17.18 8.78
N ASP A 115 -13.34 -17.53 9.20
CA ASP A 115 -14.01 -18.78 8.83
C ASP A 115 -15.44 -18.52 8.34
N PHE A 116 -15.58 -17.56 7.43
CA PHE A 116 -16.88 -17.03 7.00
C PHE A 116 -17.57 -18.00 6.05
N GLU A 117 -18.90 -18.07 6.14
CA GLU A 117 -19.73 -18.80 5.18
C GLU A 117 -20.18 -17.83 4.07
N TRP A 118 -19.55 -17.93 2.89
CA TRP A 118 -19.78 -17.02 1.77
C TRP A 118 -20.91 -17.51 0.86
N ARG A 119 -21.86 -16.62 0.55
CA ARG A 119 -22.91 -16.81 -0.47
C ARG A 119 -22.69 -15.90 -1.69
N SER A 120 -22.07 -14.73 -1.46
CA SER A 120 -21.53 -13.83 -2.48
C SER A 120 -20.47 -12.91 -1.86
N ALA A 121 -19.85 -12.04 -2.66
CA ALA A 121 -18.87 -11.06 -2.17
C ALA A 121 -19.42 -10.08 -1.10
N THR A 122 -20.74 -9.92 -1.02
CA THR A 122 -21.40 -9.01 -0.06
C THR A 122 -22.45 -9.72 0.79
N ASN A 123 -22.62 -11.03 0.66
CA ASN A 123 -23.54 -11.83 1.45
C ASN A 123 -22.76 -13.01 2.04
N PHE A 124 -22.53 -12.94 3.34
CA PHE A 124 -21.82 -13.97 4.09
C PHE A 124 -22.29 -13.98 5.53
N THR A 125 -22.11 -15.11 6.20
CA THR A 125 -22.22 -15.21 7.65
C THR A 125 -20.83 -15.02 8.24
N GLU A 126 -20.64 -13.93 8.99
CA GLU A 126 -19.42 -13.63 9.72
C GLU A 126 -19.16 -14.68 10.82
N ARG A 127 -17.94 -15.21 10.85
CA ARG A 127 -17.49 -16.17 11.87
C ARG A 127 -15.98 -16.06 12.06
N TRP A 128 -15.59 -15.61 13.25
CA TRP A 128 -14.20 -15.52 13.68
C TRP A 128 -13.92 -16.61 14.71
N THR A 129 -12.88 -17.40 14.48
CA THR A 129 -12.59 -18.59 15.28
C THR A 129 -11.23 -18.51 15.95
N THR A 130 -11.09 -19.24 17.06
CA THR A 130 -9.78 -19.56 17.63
C THR A 130 -9.47 -21.00 17.25
N ARG A 131 -8.28 -21.24 16.68
CA ARG A 131 -7.85 -22.56 16.20
C ARG A 131 -6.45 -22.86 16.70
N THR A 132 -6.22 -24.10 17.12
CA THR A 132 -4.92 -24.58 17.58
C THR A 132 -4.43 -25.67 16.64
N TYR A 133 -3.18 -25.54 16.20
CA TYR A 133 -2.53 -26.45 15.27
C TYR A 133 -1.25 -27.01 15.91
N ASP A 134 -1.05 -28.33 15.87
CA ASP A 134 0.24 -28.93 16.19
C ASP A 134 1.14 -28.89 14.95
N LEU A 135 2.18 -28.06 14.99
CA LEU A 135 3.14 -27.87 13.91
C LEU A 135 3.93 -29.14 13.59
N SER A 136 4.00 -30.11 14.50
CA SER A 136 4.60 -31.44 14.27
C SER A 136 3.79 -32.25 13.25
N ASN A 137 2.50 -31.92 13.09
CA ASN A 137 1.59 -32.58 12.18
C ASN A 137 1.50 -31.89 10.81
N LEU A 138 2.31 -30.86 10.53
CA LEU A 138 2.31 -30.21 9.21
C LEU A 138 2.80 -31.18 8.13
N GLN A 139 2.01 -31.34 7.06
CA GLN A 139 2.29 -32.28 5.96
C GLN A 139 2.48 -31.59 4.62
N THR A 140 1.69 -30.56 4.32
CA THR A 140 1.69 -29.92 2.99
C THR A 140 1.73 -28.40 3.09
N VAL A 141 2.24 -27.80 2.02
CA VAL A 141 2.13 -26.37 1.74
C VAL A 141 1.61 -26.21 0.33
N ASP A 142 0.44 -25.61 0.19
CA ASP A 142 -0.22 -25.38 -1.09
C ASP A 142 -0.15 -23.89 -1.46
N LEU A 143 0.10 -23.59 -2.73
CA LEU A 143 0.13 -22.24 -3.27
C LEU A 143 -1.06 -22.03 -4.22
N PHE A 144 -1.94 -21.10 -3.89
CA PHE A 144 -3.06 -20.71 -4.74
C PHE A 144 -2.78 -19.34 -5.36
N MET A 145 -3.01 -19.24 -6.67
CA MET A 145 -2.93 -17.98 -7.42
C MET A 145 -4.31 -17.65 -7.99
N SER A 146 -4.98 -16.67 -7.38
CA SER A 146 -6.30 -16.20 -7.78
C SER A 146 -6.17 -15.03 -8.77
N TYR A 147 -6.62 -15.23 -10.00
CA TYR A 147 -6.56 -14.23 -11.08
C TYR A 147 -7.95 -13.63 -11.34
N TRP A 148 -8.15 -12.39 -10.93
CA TRP A 148 -9.42 -11.68 -11.14
C TRP A 148 -9.35 -10.55 -12.18
N SER A 149 -8.15 -10.05 -12.52
CA SER A 149 -7.94 -8.95 -13.48
C SER A 149 -6.96 -9.35 -14.59
N GLY A 150 -7.17 -10.55 -15.15
CA GLY A 150 -6.28 -11.14 -16.16
C GLY A 150 -5.11 -11.92 -15.56
N THR A 151 -4.14 -12.31 -16.40
CA THR A 151 -3.11 -13.29 -16.06
C THR A 151 -1.80 -12.70 -15.53
N LYS A 152 -1.68 -11.36 -15.46
CA LYS A 152 -0.43 -10.67 -15.10
C LYS A 152 -0.27 -10.39 -13.61
N ILE A 153 -1.37 -10.42 -12.86
CA ILE A 153 -1.40 -10.13 -11.42
C ILE A 153 -2.32 -11.17 -10.78
N ALA A 154 -1.75 -11.98 -9.88
CA ALA A 154 -2.50 -12.92 -9.05
C ALA A 154 -2.48 -12.45 -7.60
N HIS A 155 -3.58 -12.75 -6.91
CA HIS A 155 -3.63 -12.74 -5.46
C HIS A 155 -3.22 -14.09 -4.94
N VAL A 156 -2.23 -14.06 -4.05
CA VAL A 156 -1.53 -15.26 -3.59
C VAL A 156 -2.07 -15.64 -2.23
N ILE A 157 -2.46 -16.90 -2.10
CA ILE A 157 -2.88 -17.51 -0.84
C ILE A 157 -1.99 -18.72 -0.62
N ILE A 158 -1.47 -18.87 0.60
CA ILE A 158 -0.70 -20.05 1.00
C ILE A 158 -1.57 -20.85 1.97
N SER A 159 -1.67 -22.16 1.78
CA SER A 159 -2.38 -23.03 2.72
C SER A 159 -1.43 -24.06 3.30
N PHE A 160 -1.58 -24.33 4.60
CA PHE A 160 -0.81 -25.30 5.35
C PHE A 160 -1.72 -26.46 5.73
N GLY A 161 -1.44 -27.66 5.23
CA GLY A 161 -2.22 -28.87 5.52
C GLY A 161 -1.61 -29.69 6.65
N PHE A 162 -2.43 -30.08 7.62
CA PHE A 162 -2.03 -30.84 8.81
C PHE A 162 -2.58 -32.27 8.77
N ALA A 163 -1.90 -33.18 9.47
CA ALA A 163 -2.39 -34.53 9.72
C ALA A 163 -3.78 -34.45 10.40
N GLY A 164 -4.77 -35.16 9.85
CA GLY A 164 -6.17 -35.08 10.29
C GLY A 164 -7.09 -34.30 9.34
N GLY A 165 -6.53 -33.64 8.32
CA GLY A 165 -7.30 -32.98 7.26
C GLY A 165 -7.61 -31.52 7.52
N ASP A 166 -7.04 -30.93 8.59
CA ASP A 166 -7.15 -29.50 8.85
C ASP A 166 -6.24 -28.70 7.94
N TYR A 167 -6.71 -27.52 7.54
CA TYR A 167 -5.95 -26.57 6.74
C TYR A 167 -5.98 -25.18 7.38
N LEU A 168 -4.85 -24.47 7.26
CA LEU A 168 -4.72 -23.06 7.58
C LEU A 168 -4.36 -22.31 6.31
N ALA A 169 -5.34 -21.62 5.74
CA ALA A 169 -5.09 -20.66 4.66
C ALA A 169 -4.59 -19.34 5.24
N TRP A 170 -3.68 -18.69 4.51
CA TRP A 170 -3.03 -17.44 4.90
C TRP A 170 -3.00 -16.51 3.69
N SER A 171 -3.50 -15.28 3.87
CA SER A 171 -3.41 -14.23 2.87
C SER A 171 -3.16 -12.85 3.49
N ILE A 172 -2.69 -11.91 2.67
CA ILE A 172 -2.53 -10.51 3.01
C ILE A 172 -3.50 -9.70 2.16
N GLU A 173 -4.38 -8.97 2.83
CA GLU A 173 -5.44 -8.19 2.19
C GLU A 173 -5.32 -6.71 2.51
N VAL A 174 -5.99 -5.89 1.70
CA VAL A 174 -6.22 -4.48 2.05
C VAL A 174 -7.31 -4.39 3.11
N ARG A 175 -6.99 -3.81 4.25
CA ARG A 175 -7.94 -3.55 5.33
C ARG A 175 -8.74 -2.28 5.04
N ARG A 176 -9.84 -2.44 4.30
CA ARG A 176 -10.71 -1.35 3.87
C ARG A 176 -11.70 -0.94 4.95
N GLN A 177 -12.04 0.35 4.99
CA GLN A 177 -13.16 0.87 5.79
C GLN A 177 -14.51 0.39 5.22
N GLY A 178 -15.56 0.43 6.03
CA GLY A 178 -16.93 0.07 5.68
C GLY A 178 -17.43 0.85 4.46
N GLY A 179 -17.98 0.14 3.48
CA GLY A 179 -18.35 0.71 2.18
C GLY A 179 -17.17 1.09 1.27
N GLY A 180 -15.94 1.04 1.77
CA GLY A 180 -14.71 1.28 1.02
C GLY A 180 -14.45 0.22 -0.04
N LYS A 181 -13.85 0.66 -1.16
CA LYS A 181 -13.45 -0.17 -2.29
C LYS A 181 -11.93 -0.25 -2.36
N PHE A 182 -11.43 -1.38 -2.87
CA PHE A 182 -10.03 -1.53 -3.22
C PHE A 182 -9.63 -0.52 -4.31
N SER A 183 -8.47 0.10 -4.16
CA SER A 183 -7.91 1.01 -5.16
C SER A 183 -6.39 0.90 -5.18
N PRO A 184 -5.79 0.24 -6.19
CA PRO A 184 -4.34 0.06 -6.27
C PRO A 184 -3.58 1.39 -6.14
N MET A 185 -4.10 2.46 -6.74
CA MET A 185 -3.48 3.77 -6.69
C MET A 185 -3.62 4.39 -5.29
N ALA A 186 -4.80 4.40 -4.68
CA ALA A 186 -4.96 4.98 -3.35
C ALA A 186 -4.15 4.20 -2.30
N ASP A 187 -4.14 2.88 -2.41
CA ASP A 187 -3.49 1.98 -1.46
C ASP A 187 -1.96 2.01 -1.61
N LEU A 188 -1.43 2.21 -2.82
CA LEU A 188 -0.01 2.56 -3.03
C LEU A 188 0.38 3.83 -2.26
N PHE A 189 -0.57 4.75 -2.11
CA PHE A 189 -0.43 5.97 -1.32
C PHE A 189 -0.97 5.83 0.11
N LYS A 190 -0.85 4.65 0.75
CA LYS A 190 -1.16 4.42 2.17
C LYS A 190 -2.62 4.73 2.57
N SER A 191 -3.58 4.70 1.64
CA SER A 191 -4.98 4.98 1.96
C SER A 191 -5.57 3.99 2.95
N ASN A 192 -5.30 2.71 2.77
CA ASN A 192 -5.74 1.64 3.65
C ASN A 192 -4.54 0.84 4.20
N PRO A 193 -4.59 0.38 5.46
CA PRO A 193 -3.61 -0.57 5.98
C PRO A 193 -3.78 -1.97 5.38
N LEU A 194 -2.86 -2.87 5.71
CA LEU A 194 -2.98 -4.29 5.43
C LEU A 194 -3.62 -5.03 6.61
N VAL A 195 -4.24 -6.17 6.31
CA VAL A 195 -4.70 -7.16 7.29
C VAL A 195 -4.20 -8.53 6.88
N ILE A 196 -3.91 -9.38 7.85
CA ILE A 196 -3.63 -10.79 7.63
C ILE A 196 -4.89 -11.57 7.99
N ILE A 197 -5.24 -12.52 7.13
CA ILE A 197 -6.43 -13.37 7.23
C ILE A 197 -6.08 -14.83 7.01
#